data_AF-A0A6B3GMI9-F1
#
_entry.id   AF-A0A6B3GMI9-F1
#
_cell.length_a   1.000
_cell.length_b   1.000
_cell.length_c   1.000
_cell.angle_alpha   90.00
_cell.angle_beta   90.00
_cell.angle_gamma   90.00
#
_symmetry.space_group_name_H-M   'P 1'
#
loop_
_entity.id
_entity.type
_entity.pdbx_description
1 polymer ?
#
loop_
_entity_poly.entity_id
_entity_poly.type
_entity_poly.pdbx_seq_one_letter_code
_entity_poly.pdbx_strand_id
1 'polypeptide(L)' 'ALNAGSIDIGFIGPSPSINGYSKSQGKGLRIISGSASGGVKLVVNPDKIKTLDDLKGKKIATPQLGNT' A
#
# COMPACT_ATOMS: atom_id res chain seq x y z
N ALA A 1 2.12 -14.04 9.15
CA ALA A 1 1.66 -14.79 7.96
C ALA A 1 2.85 -15.28 7.15
N LEU A 2 3.56 -14.42 6.40
CA LEU A 2 4.70 -14.83 5.56
C LEU A 2 5.82 -15.54 6.36
N ASN A 3 6.36 -14.90 7.41
CA ASN A 3 7.38 -15.51 8.26
C ASN A 3 6.90 -16.76 9.04
N ALA A 4 5.58 -16.91 9.19
CA ALA A 4 4.98 -18.06 9.86
C ALA A 4 4.65 -19.20 8.87
N GLY A 5 5.00 -19.04 7.59
CA GLY A 5 4.74 -20.04 6.55
C GLY A 5 3.27 -20.19 6.16
N SER A 6 2.39 -19.25 6.56
CA SER A 6 0.95 -19.36 6.30
C SER A 6 0.52 -18.81 4.94
N ILE A 7 1.42 -18.13 4.23
CA ILE A 7 1.24 -17.61 2.87
C ILE A 7 2.58 -17.67 2.13
N ASP A 8 2.54 -17.93 0.82
CA ASP A 8 3.73 -17.98 -0.03
C ASP A 8 4.13 -16.60 -0.57
N ILE A 9 3.14 -15.79 -0.95
CA ILE A 9 3.33 -14.45 -1.53
C ILE A 9 2.30 -13.49 -0.91
N GLY A 10 2.72 -12.26 -0.66
CA GLY A 10 1.85 -11.18 -0.21
C GLY A 10 2.25 -9.85 -0.82
N PHE A 11 1.29 -8.94 -0.92
CA PHE A 11 1.54 -7.55 -1.28
C PHE A 11 1.42 -6.66 -0.04
N ILE A 12 2.50 -5.96 0.31
CA ILE A 12 2.57 -5.08 1.48
C ILE A 12 3.26 -3.77 1.11
N GLY A 13 3.01 -2.70 1.90
CA GLY A 13 3.63 -1.40 1.68
C GLY A 13 5.17 -1.38 1.74
N PRO A 14 5.81 -0.31 1.27
CA PRO A 14 7.27 -0.24 1.16
C PRO A 14 7.98 -0.28 2.52
N SER A 15 7.43 0.38 3.54
CA SER A 15 8.05 0.42 4.88
C SER A 15 8.12 -0.96 5.56
N PRO A 16 7.03 -1.75 5.65
CA PRO A 16 7.10 -3.13 6.12
C PRO A 16 8.04 -4.02 5.29
N SER A 17 8.06 -3.83 3.96
CA SER A 17 8.92 -4.60 3.04
C SER A 17 10.40 -4.38 3.33
N ILE A 18 10.84 -3.12 3.42
CA ILE A 18 12.24 -2.76 3.67
C ILE A 18 12.65 -3.19 5.08
N ASN A 19 11.81 -2.92 6.08
CA ASN A 19 12.12 -3.28 7.47
C ASN A 19 12.24 -4.79 7.65
N GLY A 20 11.33 -5.58 7.07
CA GLY A 20 11.40 -7.03 7.15
C GLY A 20 12.60 -7.60 6.38
N TYR A 21 12.91 -7.05 5.20
CA TYR A 21 14.09 -7.44 4.44
C TYR A 21 15.38 -7.13 5.21
N SER A 22 15.54 -5.91 5.69
CA SER A 22 16.73 -5.44 6.41
C SER A 22 16.96 -6.25 7.70
N LYS A 23 15.91 -6.45 8.52
CA LYS A 23 16.02 -7.20 9.77
C LYS A 23 16.32 -8.68 9.57
N SER A 24 15.76 -9.27 8.51
CA SER A 24 15.98 -10.70 8.22
C SER A 24 17.19 -10.95 7.31
N GLN A 25 17.89 -9.89 6.87
CA GLN A 25 18.94 -9.98 5.84
C GLN A 25 18.48 -10.77 4.61
N GLY A 26 17.23 -10.56 4.19
CA GLY A 26 16.64 -11.26 3.05
C GLY A 26 16.31 -12.75 3.25
N LYS A 27 16.49 -13.30 4.47
CA LYS A 27 16.21 -14.72 4.76
C LYS A 27 14.74 -15.00 5.07
N GLY A 28 14.04 -14.04 5.67
CA GLY A 28 12.62 -14.18 6.07
C GLY A 28 11.64 -13.73 4.99
N LEU A 29 12.07 -12.83 4.10
CA LEU A 29 11.29 -12.40 2.94
C LEU A 29 12.23 -11.99 1.80
N ARG A 30 11.79 -12.21 0.56
CA ARG A 30 12.45 -11.71 -0.65
C ARG A 30 11.52 -10.73 -1.36
N ILE A 31 12.09 -9.61 -1.81
CA ILE A 31 11.38 -8.64 -2.67
C ILE A 31 11.61 -9.08 -4.12
N ILE A 32 10.54 -9.46 -4.81
CA ILE A 32 10.60 -10.01 -6.17
C ILE A 32 10.26 -8.99 -7.25
N SER A 33 9.38 -8.03 -6.95
CA SER A 33 8.92 -6.99 -7.88
C SER A 33 8.22 -5.87 -7.13
N GLY A 34 8.14 -4.69 -7.74
CA GLY A 34 7.16 -3.68 -7.38
C GLY A 34 5.76 -4.11 -7.84
N SER A 35 4.73 -3.71 -7.10
CA SER A 35 3.32 -4.00 -7.42
C SER A 35 2.67 -2.95 -8.31
N ALA A 36 3.13 -1.71 -8.21
CA ALA A 36 2.67 -0.57 -8.97
C ALA A 36 3.85 0.37 -9.25
N SER A 37 3.90 0.92 -10.46
CA SER A 37 4.85 1.96 -10.85
C SER A 37 4.07 3.23 -11.18
N GLY A 38 4.50 4.39 -10.68
CA GLY A 38 3.84 5.68 -10.90
C GLY A 38 2.95 6.21 -9.75
N GLY A 39 2.91 5.51 -8.61
CA GLY A 39 2.21 5.98 -7.40
C GLY A 39 0.72 5.65 -7.37
N VAL A 40 0.01 6.27 -6.42
CA VAL A 40 -1.43 6.11 -6.21
C VAL A 40 -2.17 7.38 -6.64
N LYS A 41 -3.41 7.23 -7.13
CA LYS A 41 -4.29 8.35 -7.47
C LYS A 41 -5.59 8.25 -6.66
N LEU A 42 -6.08 9.41 -6.20
CA LEU A 42 -7.43 9.50 -5.65
C LEU A 42 -8.43 9.40 -6.81
N VAL A 43 -9.31 8.41 -6.76
CA VAL A 43 -10.43 8.28 -7.69
C VAL A 43 -11.67 8.83 -7.00
N VAL A 44 -12.40 9.70 -7.69
CA VAL A 44 -13.63 10.31 -7.21
C VAL A 44 -14.80 9.93 -8.12
N ASN A 45 -16.02 9.99 -7.59
CA ASN A 45 -17.20 9.96 -8.45
C ASN A 45 -17.35 11.35 -9.12
N PRO A 46 -17.21 11.45 -10.45
CA PRO A 46 -17.21 12.74 -11.15
C PRO A 46 -18.56 13.46 -11.12
N ASP A 47 -19.66 12.74 -10.89
CA ASP A 47 -20.99 13.37 -10.73
C ASP A 47 -21.11 14.10 -9.39
N LYS A 48 -20.30 13.71 -8.39
CA LYS A 48 -20.33 14.25 -7.02
C LYS A 48 -19.21 15.23 -6.72
N ILE A 49 -18.06 15.07 -7.39
CA ILE A 49 -16.85 15.88 -7.18
C ILE A 49 -16.40 16.38 -8.56
N LYS A 50 -16.63 17.67 -8.82
CA LYS A 50 -16.26 18.32 -10.09
C LYS A 50 -15.05 19.21 -9.94
N THR A 51 -14.82 19.70 -8.73
CA THR A 51 -13.73 20.60 -8.38
C THR A 51 -13.03 20.12 -7.10
N LEU A 52 -11.85 20.66 -6.83
CA LEU A 52 -11.11 20.33 -5.61
C LEU A 52 -11.83 20.84 -4.34
N ASP A 53 -12.58 21.93 -4.44
CA ASP A 53 -13.31 22.50 -3.31
C ASP A 53 -14.42 21.56 -2.79
N ASP A 54 -14.97 20.71 -3.67
CA ASP A 54 -15.98 19.71 -3.32
C ASP A 54 -15.45 18.63 -2.34
N LEU A 55 -14.13 18.50 -2.20
CA LEU A 55 -13.48 17.56 -1.27
C LEU A 55 -13.46 18.08 0.17
N LYS A 56 -13.65 19.39 0.38
CA LYS A 56 -13.55 20.00 1.71
C LYS A 56 -14.59 19.40 2.66
N GLY A 57 -14.13 18.87 3.80
CA GLY A 57 -14.98 18.25 4.82
C GLY A 57 -15.50 16.85 4.47
N LYS A 58 -15.13 16.29 3.31
CA LYS A 58 -15.43 14.87 2.99
C LYS A 58 -14.50 13.95 3.76
N LYS A 59 -15.02 12.77 4.12
CA LYS A 59 -14.19 11.66 4.62
C LYS A 59 -13.56 10.95 3.42
N ILE A 60 -12.23 10.81 3.42
CA ILE A 60 -11.47 10.12 2.38
C ILE A 60 -11.18 8.70 2.87
N ALA A 61 -11.56 7.71 2.07
CA ALA A 61 -11.14 6.34 2.31
C ALA A 61 -9.68 6.17 1.85
N THR A 62 -8.80 5.79 2.76
CA THR A 62 -7.42 5.41 2.46
C THR A 62 -7.25 3.91 2.64
N PRO A 63 -6.22 3.28 2.06
CA PRO A 63 -5.78 1.96 2.50
C PRO A 63 -5.58 1.93 4.02
N GLN A 64 -5.60 0.74 4.60
CA GLN A 64 -5.29 0.55 6.02
C GLN A 64 -3.93 1.19 6.37
N LEU A 65 -3.80 1.68 7.61
CA LEU A 65 -2.56 2.27 8.13
C LEU A 65 -1.34 1.39 7.77
N GLY A 66 -0.40 1.94 6.99
CA GLY A 66 0.82 1.27 6.56
C GLY A 66 0.78 0.59 5.18
N ASN A 67 -0.35 0.64 4.44
CA ASN A 67 -0.52 0.04 3.11
C ASN A 67 -0.78 1.07 1.99
N THR A 68 -0.13 2.23 2.07
CA THR A 68 -0.14 3.23 0.98
C THR A 68 1.02 3.03 0.03
#